data_AF-A0A0H2SCF8-F1
#
_entry.id   AF-A0A0H2SCF8-F1
#
_cell.length_a   1.000
_cell.length_b   1.000
_cell.length_c   1.000
_cell.angle_alpha   90.00
_cell.angle_beta   90.00
_cell.angle_gamma   90.00
#
_symmetry.space_group_name_H-M   'P 1'
#
loop_
_entity.id
_entity.type
_entity.pdbx_description
1 polymer ?
#
loop_
_entity_poly.entity_id
_entity_poly.type
_entity_poly.pdbx_seq_one_letter_code
_entity_poly.pdbx_strand_id
1 'polypeptide(L)' 'HFLRLQVTAVVDCKSTHCEQSIWHPKGCSSRSCTKNYGPDIEQDVQIVEGLCWPCTYAQ' A
#
# COMPACT_ATOMS: atom_id res chain seq x y z
N HIS A 1 18.72 8.51 7.81
CA HIS A 1 17.25 8.36 7.77
C HIS A 1 16.82 8.30 6.31
N PHE A 2 15.88 7.44 5.95
CA PHE A 2 15.32 7.42 4.59
C PHE A 2 13.97 8.16 4.58
N LEU A 3 13.59 8.68 3.42
CA LEU A 3 12.32 9.35 3.20
C LEU A 3 11.47 8.44 2.30
N ARG A 4 10.39 7.90 2.85
CA ARG A 4 9.48 6.99 2.12
C ARG A 4 8.33 7.80 1.53
N LEU A 5 8.37 8.11 0.24
CA LEU A 5 7.36 8.98 -0.40
C LEU A 5 6.63 8.38 -1.61
N GLN A 6 6.81 7.10 -1.94
CA GLN A 6 6.17 6.56 -3.15
C GLN A 6 5.47 5.23 -2.92
N VAL A 7 4.15 5.29 -3.08
CA VAL A 7 3.32 4.13 -3.42
C VAL A 7 3.51 3.89 -4.91
N THR A 8 4.16 2.79 -5.29
CA THR A 8 4.46 2.49 -6.70
C THR A 8 3.35 1.71 -7.37
N ALA A 9 2.63 0.89 -6.60
CA ALA A 9 1.48 0.14 -7.07
C ALA A 9 0.59 -0.31 -5.91
N VAL A 10 -0.71 -0.31 -6.15
CA VAL A 10 -1.69 -1.02 -5.33
C VAL A 10 -1.91 -2.38 -6.00
N VAL A 11 -1.60 -3.48 -5.31
CA VAL A 11 -1.62 -4.82 -5.91
C VAL A 11 -2.95 -5.52 -5.74
N ASP A 12 -3.23 -6.39 -6.70
CA ASP A 12 -4.30 -7.38 -6.59
C ASP A 12 -4.01 -8.32 -5.41
N CYS A 13 -4.99 -8.44 -4.52
CA CYS A 13 -5.00 -9.32 -3.34
C CYS A 13 -5.06 -10.82 -3.71
N LYS A 14 -5.28 -11.18 -4.98
CA LYS A 14 -5.37 -12.56 -5.50
C LYS A 14 -6.34 -13.46 -4.73
N SER A 15 -7.44 -12.90 -4.26
CA SER A 15 -8.44 -13.59 -3.45
C SER A 15 -9.83 -13.46 -4.04
N THR A 16 -10.64 -14.51 -3.93
CA THR A 16 -12.08 -14.48 -4.30
C THR A 16 -12.93 -13.75 -3.25
N HIS A 17 -12.39 -13.47 -2.06
CA HIS A 17 -13.08 -12.75 -0.98
C HIS A 17 -12.89 -11.24 -1.05
N CYS A 18 -11.98 -10.77 -1.90
CA CYS A 18 -11.58 -9.38 -2.01
C CYS A 18 -12.29 -8.74 -3.21
N GLU A 19 -13.16 -7.76 -2.98
CA GLU A 19 -14.06 -7.21 -4.01
C GLU A 19 -13.32 -6.54 -5.17
N GLN A 20 -12.12 -6.02 -4.89
CA GLN A 20 -11.28 -5.35 -5.89
C GLN A 20 -10.35 -6.32 -6.65
N SER A 21 -10.41 -7.61 -6.32
CA SER A 21 -9.60 -8.64 -6.96
C SER A 21 -10.10 -8.98 -8.36
N ILE A 22 -9.20 -9.23 -9.32
CA ILE A 22 -9.56 -9.84 -10.61
C ILE A 22 -10.16 -11.24 -10.44
N TRP A 23 -9.83 -11.92 -9.34
CA TRP A 23 -10.36 -13.25 -9.02
C TRP A 23 -11.72 -13.20 -8.34
N HIS A 24 -12.24 -12.01 -8.03
CA HIS A 24 -13.54 -11.88 -7.40
C HIS A 24 -14.67 -12.26 -8.37
N PRO A 25 -15.60 -13.16 -7.96
CA PRO A 25 -16.71 -13.54 -8.82
C PRO A 25 -17.65 -12.36 -9.10
N LYS A 26 -17.97 -12.15 -10.38
CA LYS A 26 -18.93 -11.12 -10.82
C LYS A 26 -20.32 -11.44 -10.26
N GLY A 27 -20.93 -10.49 -9.57
CA GLY A 27 -22.26 -10.67 -8.97
C GLY A 27 -22.26 -11.26 -7.56
N CYS A 28 -21.11 -11.30 -6.88
CA CYS A 28 -21.05 -11.63 -5.46
C CYS A 28 -21.89 -10.63 -4.64
N SER A 29 -22.86 -11.12 -3.87
CA SER A 29 -23.67 -10.32 -2.94
C SER A 29 -23.28 -10.55 -1.48
N SER A 30 -22.16 -11.25 -1.23
CA SER A 30 -21.74 -11.57 0.13
C SER A 30 -21.24 -10.32 0.85
N ARG A 31 -21.77 -10.08 2.05
CA ARG A 31 -21.31 -9.00 2.92
C ARG A 31 -20.00 -9.34 3.65
N SER A 32 -19.52 -10.57 3.52
CA SER A 32 -18.26 -11.03 4.12
C SER A 32 -17.03 -10.67 3.29
N CYS A 33 -17.21 -10.05 2.13
CA CYS A 33 -16.11 -9.71 1.24
C CYS A 33 -15.37 -8.47 1.76
N THR A 34 -14.04 -8.52 1.67
CA THR A 34 -13.19 -7.38 2.00
C THR A 34 -13.19 -6.40 0.85
N LYS A 35 -13.44 -5.13 1.14
CA LYS A 35 -13.50 -4.05 0.13
C LYS A 35 -12.14 -3.55 -0.34
N ASN A 36 -11.07 -3.96 0.33
CA ASN A 36 -9.75 -3.36 0.18
C ASN A 36 -8.89 -4.13 -0.84
N TYR A 37 -7.95 -3.41 -1.45
CA TYR A 37 -6.90 -3.99 -2.28
C TYR A 37 -5.92 -4.85 -1.46
N GLY A 38 -4.99 -5.52 -2.15
CA GLY A 38 -3.85 -6.17 -1.51
C GLY A 38 -2.93 -5.17 -0.80
N PRO A 39 -1.92 -5.66 -0.07
CA PRO A 39 -0.97 -4.80 0.64
C PRO A 39 -0.25 -3.86 -0.32
N ASP A 40 -0.11 -2.59 0.05
CA ASP A 40 0.60 -1.61 -0.76
C ASP A 40 2.07 -2.02 -0.94
N ILE A 41 2.60 -1.88 -2.15
CA ILE A 41 4.03 -2.00 -2.39
C ILE A 41 4.63 -0.60 -2.32
N GLU A 42 5.49 -0.43 -1.33
CA GLU A 42 6.18 0.82 -1.03
C GLU A 42 7.68 0.63 -1.27
N GLN A 43 8.31 1.58 -1.95
CA GLN A 43 9.75 1.58 -2.20
C GLN A 43 10.38 2.89 -1.76
N ASP A 44 11.63 2.82 -1.32
CA ASP A 44 12.40 4.00 -0.97
C ASP A 44 12.84 4.72 -2.26
N VAL A 45 12.28 5.92 -2.49
CA VAL A 45 12.56 6.73 -3.68
C VAL A 45 13.94 7.36 -3.61
N GLN A 46 14.33 7.75 -2.40
CA GLN A 46 15.58 8.44 -2.17
C GLN A 46 16.09 8.13 -0.76
N ILE A 47 17.35 7.73 -0.71
CA ILE A 47 18.13 7.71 0.51
C ILE A 47 18.83 9.07 0.58
N VAL A 48 18.44 9.90 1.56
CA VAL A 48 19.06 11.20 1.77
C VAL A 48 20.21 11.02 2.76
N GLU A 49 21.41 11.44 2.37
CA GLU A 49 22.51 11.56 3.32
C GLU A 49 22.26 12.80 4.19
N GLY A 50 21.89 12.55 5.46
CA GLY A 50 21.60 13.61 6.42
C GLY A 50 20.50 13.25 7.42
N LEU A 51 20.19 14.21 8.31
CA LEU A 51 19.05 14.13 9.23
C LEU A 51 17.77 14.53 8.48
N CYS A 52 16.67 13.82 8.71
CA CYS A 52 15.35 14.22 8.21
C CYS A 52 14.84 15.47 8.97
N TRP A 53 13.87 16.19 8.40
CA TRP A 53 13.31 17.41 9.00
C TRP A 53 12.91 17.26 10.48
N PRO A 54 12.20 16.21 10.92
CA PRO A 54 11.91 16.02 12.33
C PRO A 54 13.18 15.91 13.20
N CYS A 55 14.22 15.24 12.69
CA CYS A 55 15.49 15.09 13.41
C CYS A 55 16.34 16.36 13.38
N THR A 56 16.18 17.25 12.41
CA THR A 56 16.89 18.54 12.42
C THR A 56 16.31 19.49 13.46
N TYR A 57 14.99 19.48 13.68
CA TYR A 57 14.33 20.31 14.70
C TYR A 57 14.47 19.82 16.15
N ALA A 58 14.93 18.57 16.35
CA ALA A 58 15.16 17.99 17.66
C ALA A 58 16.58 18.27 18.22
N GLN A 59 17.34 19.17 17.59
CA GLN A 59 18.67 19.62 18.01
C GLN A 59 18.63 20.97 18.70
#